data_AF-A0A1Y0KWU2-F1
#
_entry.id   AF-A0A1Y0KWU2-F1
#
_cell.length_a   1.000
_cell.length_b   1.000
_cell.length_c   1.000
_cell.angle_alpha   90.00
_cell.angle_beta   90.00
_cell.angle_gamma   90.00
#
_symmetry.space_group_name_H-M   'P 1'
#
loop_
_entity.id
_entity.type
_entity.pdbx_description
1 polymer ?
#
loop_
_entity_poly.entity_id
_entity_poly.type
_entity_poly.pdbx_seq_one_letter_code
_entity_poly.pdbx_strand_id
1 'polypeptide(L)'
;MARAKDKAAILALEPAQEAAAVASLQKFLDQRFELELGSFEVQEILELFNREIAPLYYNKAVDDVQTVLRDRFESIESDLWALEKS
;
A
#
# COMPACT_ATOMS: atom_id res chain seq x y z
N MET A 1 -15.14 -22.25 -0.44
CA MET A 1 -14.24 -21.15 -0.04
C MET A 1 -14.04 -20.25 -1.25
N ALA A 2 -14.92 -19.28 -1.44
CA ALA A 2 -14.93 -18.40 -2.59
C ALA A 2 -15.27 -17.00 -2.10
N ARG A 3 -14.26 -16.14 -2.02
CA ARG A 3 -14.30 -14.66 -2.10
C ARG A 3 -12.92 -14.11 -1.76
N ALA A 4 -11.99 -14.27 -2.70
CA ALA A 4 -10.74 -13.51 -2.74
C ALA A 4 -10.58 -12.79 -4.09
N LYS A 5 -11.68 -12.60 -4.83
CA LYS A 5 -11.63 -12.11 -6.22
C LYS A 5 -11.96 -10.62 -6.40
N ASP A 6 -12.32 -9.91 -5.33
CA ASP A 6 -12.78 -8.50 -5.44
C ASP A 6 -11.84 -7.47 -4.75
N LYS A 7 -10.67 -7.87 -4.25
CA LYS A 7 -9.69 -6.92 -3.65
C LYS A 7 -8.86 -6.14 -4.69
N ALA A 8 -9.13 -6.31 -5.98
CA ALA A 8 -8.34 -5.72 -7.07
C ALA A 8 -8.56 -4.21 -7.25
N ALA A 9 -9.70 -3.65 -6.82
CA ALA A 9 -10.03 -2.25 -7.08
C ALA A 9 -9.31 -1.24 -6.17
N ILE A 10 -8.80 -1.65 -5.00
CA ILE A 10 -8.23 -0.71 -4.02
C ILE A 10 -6.76 -0.33 -4.33
N LEU A 11 -6.05 -1.20 -5.06
CA LEU A 11 -4.60 -1.05 -5.29
C LEU A 11 -4.25 -0.57 -6.71
N ALA A 12 -5.25 -0.29 -7.54
CA ALA A 12 -5.03 0.21 -8.89
C ALA A 12 -4.57 1.67 -8.85
N LEU A 13 -3.48 1.97 -9.56
CA LEU A 13 -3.01 3.34 -9.75
C LEU A 13 -3.80 4.01 -10.88
N GLU A 14 -3.96 5.32 -10.79
CA GLU A 14 -4.45 6.10 -11.93
C GLU A 14 -3.44 6.02 -13.09
N PRO A 15 -3.86 6.08 -14.36
CA PRO A 15 -2.96 5.91 -15.51
C PRO A 15 -1.74 6.85 -15.50
N ALA A 16 -1.92 8.07 -15.00
CA ALA A 16 -0.82 9.03 -14.86
C ALA A 16 0.19 8.62 -13.77
N GLN A 17 -0.28 8.02 -12.67
CA GLN A 17 0.56 7.50 -11.60
C GLN A 17 1.31 6.24 -12.06
N GLU A 18 0.65 5.36 -12.81
CA GLU A 18 1.26 4.17 -13.39
C GLU A 18 2.38 4.55 -14.38
N ALA A 19 2.12 5.47 -15.31
CA ALA A 19 3.13 5.96 -16.23
C ALA A 19 4.35 6.58 -15.52
N ALA A 20 4.10 7.35 -14.45
CA ALA A 20 5.17 7.92 -13.63
C ALA A 20 5.99 6.83 -12.90
N ALA A 21 5.32 5.78 -12.38
CA ALA A 21 5.97 4.65 -11.73
C ALA A 21 6.83 3.85 -12.72
N VAL A 22 6.31 3.55 -13.91
CA VAL A 22 7.06 2.89 -14.99
C VAL A 22 8.31 3.70 -15.36
N ALA A 23 8.17 5.00 -15.60
CA ALA A 23 9.31 5.86 -15.93
C ALA A 23 10.37 5.89 -14.81
N SER A 24 9.94 5.91 -13.55
CA SER A 24 10.84 5.86 -12.39
C SER A 24 11.59 4.54 -12.29
N LEU A 25 10.89 3.41 -12.45
CA LEU A 25 11.48 2.08 -12.44
C LEU A 25 12.46 1.89 -13.60
N GLN A 26 12.06 2.28 -14.81
CA GLN A 26 12.90 2.19 -16.00
C GLN A 26 14.22 2.94 -15.81
N LYS A 27 14.14 4.20 -15.34
CA LYS A 27 15.32 5.00 -15.03
C LYS A 27 16.20 4.37 -13.95
N PHE A 28 15.61 3.81 -12.90
CA PHE A 28 16.38 3.18 -11.83
C PHE A 28 17.10 1.91 -12.31
N LEU A 29 16.43 1.08 -13.11
CA LEU A 29 17.00 -0.15 -13.67
C LEU A 29 18.18 0.14 -14.58
N ASP A 30 18.04 1.12 -15.47
CA ASP A 30 19.11 1.60 -16.32
C ASP A 30 20.27 2.18 -15.48
N GLN A 31 20.01 3.17 -14.64
CA GLN A 31 21.08 3.89 -13.93
C GLN A 31 21.81 3.05 -12.88
N ARG A 32 21.12 2.11 -12.22
CA ARG A 32 21.68 1.36 -11.10
C ARG A 32 22.24 0.00 -11.49
N PHE A 33 21.71 -0.58 -12.56
CA PHE A 33 22.01 -1.94 -12.99
C PHE A 33 22.45 -2.04 -14.46
N GLU A 34 22.55 -0.92 -15.19
CA GLU A 34 22.89 -0.87 -16.62
C GLU A 34 21.93 -1.75 -17.45
N LEU A 35 20.68 -1.86 -16.99
CA LEU A 35 19.65 -2.68 -17.60
C LEU A 35 18.63 -1.81 -18.33
N GLU A 36 18.88 -1.59 -19.62
CA GLU A 36 17.94 -0.90 -20.51
C GLU A 36 16.76 -1.80 -20.86
N LEU A 37 15.60 -1.51 -20.28
CA LEU A 37 14.32 -2.17 -20.59
C LEU A 37 13.38 -1.21 -21.31
N GLY A 38 12.51 -1.76 -22.15
CA GLY A 38 11.38 -1.03 -22.73
C GLY A 38 10.28 -0.77 -21.69
N SER A 39 9.30 0.05 -22.07
CA SER A 39 8.19 0.39 -21.17
C SER A 39 7.30 -0.80 -20.85
N PHE A 40 7.16 -1.76 -21.78
CA PHE A 40 6.31 -2.94 -21.59
C PHE A 40 6.91 -3.88 -20.54
N GLU A 41 8.21 -4.17 -20.64
CA GLU A 41 8.92 -5.02 -19.68
C GLU A 41 8.90 -4.40 -18.27
N VAL A 42 9.07 -3.07 -18.18
CA VAL A 42 8.98 -2.37 -16.89
C VAL A 42 7.55 -2.37 -16.34
N GLN A 43 6.54 -2.31 -17.21
CA GLN A 43 5.15 -2.45 -16.80
C GLN A 43 4.87 -3.85 -16.23
N GLU A 44 5.39 -4.93 -16.82
CA GLU A 44 5.28 -6.28 -16.25
C GLU A 44 5.95 -6.38 -14.86
N ILE A 45 7.09 -5.72 -14.66
CA ILE A 45 7.72 -5.62 -13.34
C ILE A 45 6.78 -4.89 -12.37
N LEU A 46 6.22 -3.75 -12.76
CA LEU A 46 5.29 -3.00 -11.92
C LEU A 46 4.03 -3.82 -11.59
N GLU A 47 3.52 -4.62 -12.52
CA GLU A 47 2.39 -5.53 -12.30
C GLU A 47 2.72 -6.61 -11.25
N LEU A 48 3.94 -7.16 -11.26
CA LEU A 48 4.40 -8.08 -10.22
C LEU A 48 4.39 -7.41 -8.85
N PHE A 49 4.93 -6.19 -8.75
CA PHE A 49 4.89 -5.40 -7.52
C PHE A 49 3.45 -5.18 -7.04
N ASN A 50 2.55 -4.79 -7.94
CA ASN A 50 1.15 -4.55 -7.60
C ASN A 50 0.43 -5.83 -7.14
N ARG A 51 0.73 -6.97 -7.74
CA ARG A 51 0.08 -8.25 -7.40
C ARG A 51 0.60 -8.84 -6.10
N GLU A 52 1.90 -8.78 -5.85
CA GLU A 52 2.56 -9.58 -4.82
C GLU A 52 3.09 -8.75 -3.66
N ILE A 53 3.56 -7.52 -3.91
CA ILE A 53 4.25 -6.70 -2.91
C ILE A 53 3.32 -5.64 -2.33
N ALA A 54 2.58 -4.91 -3.16
CA ALA A 54 1.67 -3.84 -2.74
C ALA A 54 0.64 -4.29 -1.67
N PRO A 55 0.03 -5.50 -1.75
CA PRO A 55 -0.91 -5.95 -0.72
C PRO A 55 -0.26 -6.11 0.66
N LEU A 56 1.04 -6.45 0.74
CA LEU A 56 1.75 -6.60 2.01
C LEU A 56 1.83 -5.26 2.75
N TYR A 57 2.27 -4.21 2.04
CA TYR A 57 2.36 -2.88 2.60
C TYR A 57 0.99 -2.27 2.90
N TYR A 58 0.02 -2.44 1.99
CA TYR A 58 -1.32 -1.89 2.18
C TYR A 58 -2.01 -2.49 3.41
N ASN A 59 -2.01 -3.83 3.55
CA ASN A 59 -2.63 -4.47 4.72
C ASN A 59 -1.94 -4.03 6.01
N LYS A 60 -0.60 -3.96 6.02
CA LYS A 60 0.15 -3.48 7.19
C LYS A 60 -0.22 -2.05 7.56
N ALA A 61 -0.35 -1.15 6.58
CA ALA A 61 -0.77 0.23 6.82
C ALA A 61 -2.18 0.31 7.41
N VAL A 62 -3.12 -0.52 6.95
CA VAL A 62 -4.46 -0.61 7.53
C VAL A 62 -4.40 -1.08 8.99
N ASP A 63 -3.63 -2.13 9.27
CA ASP A 63 -3.48 -2.66 10.63
C ASP A 63 -2.82 -1.65 11.59
N ASP A 64 -1.87 -0.86 11.09
CA ASP A 64 -1.22 0.21 11.85
C ASP A 64 -2.20 1.33 12.21
N VAL A 65 -3.02 1.77 11.26
CA VAL A 65 -4.07 2.76 11.52
C VAL A 65 -5.10 2.24 12.52
N GLN A 66 -5.52 0.98 12.37
CA GLN A 66 -6.45 0.36 13.33
C GLN A 66 -5.89 0.32 14.75
N THR A 67 -4.59 0.04 14.88
CA THR A 67 -3.92 0.03 16.19
C THR A 67 -3.89 1.42 16.80
N VAL A 68 -3.47 2.43 16.04
CA VAL A 68 -3.46 3.82 16.54
C VAL A 68 -4.85 4.28 16.97
N LEU A 69 -5.90 3.93 16.20
CA LEU A 69 -7.26 4.29 16.55
C LEU A 69 -7.74 3.59 17.82
N ARG A 70 -7.47 2.28 17.96
CA ARG A 70 -7.82 1.52 19.17
C ARG A 70 -7.18 2.14 20.41
N ASP A 71 -5.88 2.40 20.38
CA ASP A 71 -5.16 2.98 21.51
C ASP A 71 -5.74 4.36 21.91
N ARG A 72 -6.18 5.16 20.92
CA ARG A 72 -6.87 6.43 21.16
C ARG A 72 -8.23 6.24 21.83
N PHE A 73 -9.02 5.27 21.39
CA PHE A 73 -10.32 4.98 22.00
C PHE A 73 -10.18 4.48 23.44
N GLU A 74 -9.25 3.56 23.69
CA GLU A 74 -8.97 3.07 25.05
C GLU A 74 -8.55 4.23 25.99
N SER A 75 -7.74 5.17 25.50
CA SER A 75 -7.40 6.38 26.25
C SER A 75 -8.63 7.23 26.58
N ILE A 76 -9.52 7.45 25.61
CA ILE A 76 -10.75 8.25 25.81
C ILE A 76 -11.67 7.57 26.84
N GLU A 77 -11.82 6.25 26.77
CA GLU A 77 -12.62 5.48 27.73
C GLU A 77 -12.06 5.58 29.15
N SER A 78 -10.73 5.50 29.29
CA SER A 78 -10.05 5.69 30.58
C SER A 78 -10.28 7.10 31.15
N ASP A 79 -10.16 8.13 30.31
CA ASP A 79 -10.37 9.53 30.72
C ASP A 79 -11.82 9.77 31.17
N LEU A 80 -12.80 9.20 30.46
CA LEU A 80 -14.22 9.31 30.82
C LEU A 80 -14.50 8.65 32.18
N TRP A 81 -13.96 7.45 32.41
CA TRP A 81 -14.15 6.74 33.67
C TRP A 81 -13.53 7.48 34.88
N ALA A 82 -12.41 8.18 34.66
CA ALA A 82 -11.79 9.02 35.69
C ALA A 82 -12.71 10.19 36.09
N LEU A 83 -13.41 10.79 35.14
CA LEU A 83 -14.39 11.87 35.40
C LEU A 83 -15.64 11.38 36.13
N GLU A 84 -16.13 10.15 35.86
CA GLU A 84 -17.30 9.61 36.56
C GLU A 84 -17.06 9.33 38.05
N LYS A 85 -15.80 9.09 38.43
CA LYS A 85 -15.40 8.78 39.82
C LYS A 85 -15.04 10.00 40.66
N SER A 86 -14.92 11.18 40.06
CA SER A 86 -14.66 12.45 40.75
C SER A 86 -15.94 13.15 41.16
#